data_AF-A0A5B7KL50-F1
#
_entry.id   AF-A0A5B7KL50-F1
#
_cell.length_a   1.000
_cell.length_b   1.000
_cell.length_c   1.000
_cell.angle_alpha   90.00
_cell.angle_beta   90.00
_cell.angle_gamma   90.00
#
_symmetry.space_group_name_H-M   'P 1'
#
loop_
_entity.id
_entity.type
_entity.pdbx_description
1 polymer ?
#
loop_
_entity_poly.entity_id
_entity_poly.type
_entity_poly.pdbx_seq_one_letter_code
_entity_poly.pdbx_strand_id
1 'polypeptide(L)'
;MFPFLLCFAVDVAVVDEIQMIRDPGRGWAWTRALLGLNAKEVHVCGEASTIGLVKELAIAAGEEVEVRRYKRLTELTVEDYALQTLDNVHPGDCIVCFSKRDIHYVTREIERRGHEVAVIYGG
;
A
#
# COMPACT_ATOMS: atom_id res chain seq x y z
N MET A 1 27.55 -14.86 -0.69
CA MET A 1 28.01 -13.94 0.36
C MET A 1 27.26 -12.63 0.15
N PHE A 2 26.12 -12.43 0.82
CA PHE A 2 25.29 -11.22 0.66
C PHE A 2 25.83 -10.12 1.58
N PRO A 3 26.56 -9.11 1.08
CA PRO A 3 27.32 -8.21 1.91
C PRO A 3 26.49 -6.96 2.21
N PHE A 4 25.33 -7.10 2.84
CA PHE A 4 24.57 -6.01 3.47
C PHE A 4 23.53 -6.65 4.40
N LEU A 5 23.92 -7.09 5.59
CA LEU A 5 22.95 -7.22 6.70
C LEU A 5 22.69 -5.79 7.20
N LEU A 6 21.45 -5.44 7.56
CA LEU A 6 21.17 -4.23 8.34
C LEU A 6 21.91 -4.38 9.69
N CYS A 7 23.07 -3.72 9.79
CA CYS A 7 24.12 -4.09 10.77
C CYS A 7 23.96 -3.42 12.14
N PHE A 8 22.97 -2.54 12.32
CA PHE A 8 22.68 -1.97 13.63
C PHE A 8 21.49 -2.69 14.26
N ALA A 9 21.67 -3.14 15.50
CA ALA A 9 20.60 -3.71 16.29
C ALA A 9 19.60 -2.61 16.67
N VAL A 10 18.31 -2.92 16.57
CA VAL A 10 17.22 -2.05 17.03
C VAL A 10 16.31 -2.81 17.98
N ASP A 11 15.62 -2.10 18.86
CA ASP A 11 14.61 -2.76 19.71
C ASP A 11 13.37 -3.12 18.88
N VAL A 12 12.93 -2.22 18.01
CA VAL A 12 11.70 -2.38 17.22
C VAL A 12 11.92 -1.97 15.77
N ALA A 13 11.40 -2.76 14.83
CA ALA A 13 11.31 -2.41 13.42
C ALA A 13 9.87 -2.51 12.92
N VAL A 14 9.53 -1.70 11.91
CA VAL A 14 8.22 -1.74 11.26
C VAL A 14 8.43 -1.99 9.76
N VAL A 15 7.77 -3.02 9.23
CA VAL A 15 7.69 -3.31 7.80
C VAL A 15 6.27 -3.04 7.35
N ASP A 16 6.08 -1.96 6.61
CA ASP A 16 4.77 -1.57 6.09
C ASP A 16 4.50 -2.19 4.71
N GLU A 17 3.22 -2.29 4.36
CA GLU A 17 2.73 -2.83 3.09
C GLU A 17 3.32 -4.21 2.73
N ILE A 18 3.34 -5.15 3.67
CA ILE A 18 4.03 -6.45 3.50
C ILE A 18 3.57 -7.26 2.30
N GLN A 19 2.35 -7.06 1.79
CA GLN A 19 1.89 -7.71 0.56
C GLN A 19 2.78 -7.41 -0.65
N MET A 20 3.54 -6.31 -0.61
CA MET A 20 4.56 -5.99 -1.60
C MET A 20 5.68 -7.04 -1.68
N ILE A 21 5.80 -7.97 -0.72
CA ILE A 21 6.69 -9.15 -0.81
C ILE A 21 6.40 -10.01 -2.05
N ARG A 22 5.17 -9.94 -2.59
CA ARG A 22 4.76 -10.66 -3.81
C ARG A 22 5.01 -9.85 -5.10
N ASP A 23 5.47 -8.60 -5.01
CA ASP A 23 5.80 -7.77 -6.17
C ASP A 23 6.95 -8.41 -6.97
N PRO A 24 6.77 -8.71 -8.28
CA PRO A 24 7.79 -9.41 -9.06
C PRO A 24 9.12 -8.65 -9.22
N GLY A 25 9.10 -7.31 -9.15
CA GLY A 25 10.29 -6.48 -9.35
C GLY A 25 10.95 -6.03 -8.05
N ARG A 26 10.16 -5.80 -7.00
CA ARG A 26 10.60 -5.17 -5.75
C ARG A 26 10.42 -6.04 -4.51
N GLY A 27 9.69 -7.15 -4.59
CA GLY A 27 9.35 -7.99 -3.44
C GLY A 27 10.55 -8.53 -2.68
N TRP A 28 11.69 -8.72 -3.36
CA TRP A 28 12.95 -9.13 -2.71
C TRP A 28 13.38 -8.19 -1.57
N ALA A 29 13.04 -6.90 -1.64
CA ALA A 29 13.37 -5.93 -0.60
C ALA A 29 12.60 -6.22 0.70
N TRP A 30 11.32 -6.59 0.60
CA TRP A 30 10.50 -6.99 1.74
C TRP A 30 10.93 -8.33 2.29
N THR A 31 11.24 -9.32 1.44
CA THR A 31 11.80 -10.61 1.90
C THR A 31 13.10 -10.39 2.68
N ARG A 32 13.98 -9.53 2.18
CA ARG A 32 15.24 -9.18 2.86
C ARG A 32 15.00 -8.44 4.18
N ALA A 33 14.04 -7.52 4.23
CA ALA A 33 13.70 -6.81 5.46
C ALA A 33 13.13 -7.79 6.51
N LEU A 34 12.12 -8.59 6.13
CA LEU A 34 11.44 -9.52 7.01
C LEU A 34 12.38 -10.55 7.64
N LEU A 35 13.34 -11.08 6.86
CA LEU A 35 14.27 -12.12 7.32
C LEU A 35 15.62 -11.60 7.82
N GLY A 36 15.94 -10.33 7.55
CA GLY A 36 17.29 -9.79 7.72
C GLY A 36 17.40 -8.58 8.65
N LEU A 37 16.29 -8.11 9.22
CA LEU A 37 16.29 -7.06 10.24
C LEU A 37 16.81 -7.63 11.57
N ASN A 38 17.82 -6.98 12.15
CA ASN A 38 18.31 -7.28 13.49
C ASN A 38 17.48 -6.50 14.53
N ALA A 39 16.25 -6.94 14.77
CA ALA A 39 15.31 -6.31 15.70
C ALA A 39 14.81 -7.33 16.74
N LYS A 40 14.54 -6.87 17.97
CA LYS A 40 13.90 -7.72 18.99
C LYS A 40 12.43 -7.99 18.67
N GLU A 41 11.74 -7.00 18.11
CA GLU A 41 10.36 -7.09 17.65
C GLU A 41 10.22 -6.48 16.26
N VAL A 42 9.58 -7.20 15.34
CA VAL A 42 9.28 -6.72 13.99
C VAL A 42 7.76 -6.64 13.83
N HIS A 43 7.23 -5.41 13.78
CA HIS A 43 5.83 -5.18 13.43
C HIS A 43 5.67 -5.20 11.93
N VAL A 44 4.72 -6.00 11.47
CA VAL A 44 4.42 -6.15 10.05
C VAL A 44 3.00 -5.66 9.79
N CYS A 45 2.86 -4.67 8.93
CA CYS A 45 1.60 -4.07 8.54
C CYS A 45 1.25 -4.41 7.08
N GLY A 46 -0.02 -4.69 6.80
CA GLY A 46 -0.50 -4.95 5.44
C GLY A 46 -1.80 -5.74 5.43
N GLU A 47 -2.19 -6.21 4.24
CA GLU A 47 -3.48 -6.88 4.04
C GLU A 47 -3.50 -8.34 4.53
N ALA A 48 -4.70 -8.80 4.89
CA ALA A 48 -4.92 -10.13 5.47
C ALA A 48 -4.53 -11.29 4.53
N SER A 49 -4.51 -11.07 3.21
CA SER A 49 -4.16 -12.08 2.22
C SER A 49 -2.71 -12.58 2.36
N THR A 50 -1.84 -11.78 3.00
CA THR A 50 -0.41 -12.03 3.12
C THR A 50 -0.03 -12.75 4.41
N ILE A 51 -0.96 -12.87 5.37
CA ILE A 51 -0.75 -13.52 6.67
C ILE A 51 -0.21 -14.95 6.53
N GLY A 52 -0.76 -15.74 5.60
CA GLY A 52 -0.33 -17.14 5.40
C GLY A 52 1.15 -17.23 5.03
N LEU A 53 1.57 -16.44 4.03
CA LEU A 53 2.96 -16.41 3.58
C LEU A 53 3.92 -15.92 4.68
N VAL A 54 3.55 -14.84 5.39
CA VAL A 54 4.40 -14.30 6.47
C VAL A 54 4.55 -15.30 7.61
N LYS A 55 3.48 -16.02 7.96
CA LYS A 55 3.54 -17.10 8.97
C LYS A 55 4.47 -18.22 8.55
N GLU A 56 4.37 -18.71 7.32
CA GLU A 56 5.24 -19.77 6.81
C GLU A 56 6.72 -19.35 6.84
N LEU A 57 7.02 -18.11 6.43
CA LEU A 57 8.37 -17.57 6.46
C LEU A 57 8.93 -17.44 7.89
N ALA A 58 8.13 -16.92 8.83
CA ALA A 58 8.55 -16.78 10.21
C ALA A 58 8.75 -18.14 10.90
N ILE A 59 7.85 -19.10 10.67
CA ILE A 59 8.01 -20.48 11.18
C ILE A 59 9.29 -21.12 10.63
N ALA A 60 9.57 -20.93 9.34
CA ALA A 60 10.80 -21.44 8.72
C ALA A 60 12.07 -20.76 9.27
N ALA A 61 11.97 -19.51 9.72
CA ALA A 61 13.04 -18.79 10.40
C ALA A 61 13.17 -19.15 11.90
N GLY A 62 12.22 -19.92 12.45
CA GLY A 62 12.20 -20.26 13.88
C GLY A 62 11.67 -19.13 14.78
N GLU A 63 10.94 -18.18 14.21
CA GLU A 63 10.41 -17.00 14.89
C GLU A 63 8.95 -17.19 15.32
N GLU A 64 8.53 -16.48 16.36
CA GLU A 64 7.13 -16.44 16.81
C GLU A 64 6.30 -15.40 16.02
N VAL A 65 5.01 -15.69 15.81
CA VAL A 65 4.10 -14.77 15.08
C VAL A 65 2.81 -14.54 15.85
N GLU A 66 2.57 -13.29 16.24
CA GLU A 66 1.27 -12.81 16.73
C GLU A 66 0.50 -12.10 15.61
N VAL A 67 -0.77 -12.49 15.38
CA VAL A 67 -1.62 -11.82 14.39
C VAL A 67 -2.65 -10.93 15.06
N ARG A 68 -2.51 -9.62 14.90
CA ARG A 68 -3.51 -8.62 15.31
C ARG A 68 -4.35 -8.19 14.11
N ARG A 69 -5.68 -8.39 14.20
CA ARG A 69 -6.62 -8.03 13.13
C ARG A 69 -7.32 -6.72 13.44
N TYR A 70 -7.34 -5.83 12.47
CA TYR A 70 -8.00 -4.53 12.57
C TYR A 70 -9.18 -4.46 11.60
N LYS A 71 -10.22 -3.73 11.98
CA LYS A 71 -11.36 -3.40 11.11
C LYS A 71 -11.19 -1.97 10.60
N ARG A 72 -11.88 -1.63 9.49
CA ARG A 72 -11.93 -0.24 9.02
C ARG A 72 -12.44 0.64 10.16
N LEU A 73 -11.82 1.81 10.33
CA LEU A 73 -12.24 2.81 11.32
C LEU A 73 -13.59 3.42 10.95
N THR A 74 -13.89 3.51 9.66
CA THR A 74 -15.14 4.02 9.11
C THR A 74 -15.72 3.06 8.09
N GLU A 75 -17.04 3.04 8.01
CA GLU A 75 -17.77 2.26 7.01
C GLU A 75 -17.43 2.75 5.59
N LEU A 76 -17.51 1.83 4.63
CA LEU A 76 -17.40 2.13 3.20
C LEU A 76 -18.71 1.70 2.56
N THR A 77 -19.44 2.67 2.01
CA THR A 77 -20.65 2.44 1.24
C THR A 77 -20.33 2.61 -0.24
N VAL A 78 -20.92 1.74 -1.07
CA VAL A 78 -20.88 1.88 -2.52
C VAL A 78 -22.12 2.65 -2.93
N GLU A 79 -21.95 3.70 -3.72
CA GLU A 79 -23.05 4.50 -4.25
C GLU A 79 -23.91 3.68 -5.23
N ASP A 80 -25.22 3.93 -5.23
CA ASP A 80 -26.17 3.25 -6.11
C ASP A 80 -26.04 3.68 -7.58
N TYR A 81 -25.43 4.84 -7.81
CA TYR A 81 -25.31 5.46 -9.13
C TYR A 81 -23.88 5.89 -9.42
N ALA A 82 -23.48 5.74 -10.69
CA ALA A 82 -22.23 6.29 -11.18
C ALA A 82 -22.28 7.82 -11.27
N LEU A 83 -21.12 8.46 -11.38
CA LEU A 83 -20.99 9.92 -11.54
C LEU A 83 -21.73 10.47 -12.78
N GLN A 84 -21.87 9.65 -13.84
CA GLN A 84 -22.47 9.97 -15.15
C GLN A 84 -21.74 11.05 -15.95
N THR A 85 -21.71 12.29 -15.46
CA THR A 85 -21.05 13.44 -16.09
C THR A 85 -20.09 14.12 -15.11
N LEU A 86 -19.03 14.73 -15.65
CA LEU A 86 -18.10 15.54 -14.86
C LEU A 86 -18.72 16.84 -14.32
N ASP A 87 -19.95 17.17 -14.71
CA ASP A 87 -20.72 18.28 -14.12
C ASP A 87 -21.17 17.97 -12.68
N ASN A 88 -21.18 16.69 -12.28
CA ASN A 88 -21.62 16.23 -10.96
C ASN A 88 -20.47 16.10 -9.96
N VAL A 89 -19.27 16.61 -10.28
CA VAL A 89 -18.12 16.53 -9.39
C VAL A 89 -18.28 17.49 -8.22
N HIS A 90 -17.98 17.01 -7.02
CA HIS A 90 -18.08 17.77 -5.79
C HIS A 90 -16.73 17.87 -5.05
N PRO A 91 -16.55 18.88 -4.17
CA PRO A 91 -15.37 18.95 -3.31
C PRO A 91 -15.20 17.68 -2.48
N GLY A 92 -14.05 17.02 -2.61
CA GLY A 92 -13.75 15.74 -1.95
C GLY A 92 -13.71 14.53 -2.89
N ASP A 93 -14.21 14.67 -4.11
CA ASP A 93 -14.16 13.59 -5.10
C ASP A 93 -12.73 13.30 -5.57
N CYS A 94 -12.40 12.02 -5.71
CA CYS A 94 -11.15 11.54 -6.26
C CYS A 94 -11.42 10.67 -7.49
N ILE A 95 -11.07 11.17 -8.68
CA ILE A 95 -11.22 10.42 -9.93
C ILE A 95 -9.91 9.68 -10.22
N VAL A 96 -9.98 8.34 -10.19
CA VAL A 96 -8.82 7.48 -10.46
C VAL A 96 -8.75 7.18 -11.95
N CYS A 97 -7.65 7.59 -12.59
CA CYS A 97 -7.37 7.33 -14.00
C CYS A 97 -6.20 6.35 -14.16
N PHE A 98 -6.25 5.50 -15.19
CA PHE A 98 -5.24 4.47 -15.44
C PHE A 98 -4.22 4.83 -16.54
N SER A 99 -4.33 6.02 -17.14
CA SER A 99 -3.34 6.50 -18.12
C SER A 99 -3.06 8.00 -17.94
N LYS A 100 -1.82 8.43 -18.26
CA LYS A 100 -1.44 9.85 -18.24
C LYS A 100 -2.31 10.68 -19.21
N ARG A 101 -2.73 10.08 -20.32
CA ARG A 101 -3.65 10.72 -21.28
C ARG A 101 -5.00 11.03 -20.64
N ASP A 102 -5.58 10.07 -19.93
CA ASP A 102 -6.87 10.24 -19.28
C ASP A 102 -6.79 11.26 -18.15
N ILE A 103 -5.69 11.24 -17.37
CA ILE A 103 -5.43 12.23 -16.32
C ILE A 103 -5.50 13.65 -16.91
N HIS A 104 -4.75 13.92 -17.99
CA HIS A 104 -4.73 15.25 -18.61
C HIS A 104 -6.08 15.62 -19.24
N TYR A 105 -6.79 14.66 -19.82
CA TYR A 105 -8.12 14.89 -20.37
C TYR A 105 -9.12 15.27 -19.27
N VAL A 106 -9.24 14.45 -18.23
CA VAL A 106 -10.17 14.67 -17.11
C VAL A 106 -9.86 15.96 -16.37
N THR A 107 -8.57 16.25 -16.12
CA THR A 107 -8.16 17.50 -15.46
C THR A 107 -8.65 18.71 -16.24
N ARG A 108 -8.39 18.77 -17.55
CA ARG A 108 -8.83 19.89 -18.40
C ARG A 108 -10.35 20.03 -18.48
N GLU A 109 -11.07 18.90 -18.50
CA GLU A 109 -12.53 18.89 -18.49
C GLU A 109 -13.10 19.52 -17.21
N ILE A 110 -12.51 19.22 -16.06
CA ILE A 110 -12.95 19.73 -14.76
C ILE A 110 -12.54 21.20 -14.58
N GLU A 111 -11.32 21.58 -15.00
CA GLU A 111 -10.86 22.98 -14.98
C GLU A 111 -11.77 23.88 -15.82
N ARG A 112 -12.23 23.42 -17.01
CA ARG A 112 -13.14 24.19 -17.86
C ARG A 112 -14.49 24.45 -17.19
N ARG A 113 -14.90 23.59 -16.26
CA ARG A 113 -16.12 23.74 -15.46
C ARG A 113 -15.94 24.69 -14.27
N GLY A 114 -14.73 25.23 -14.08
CA GLY A 114 -14.43 26.21 -13.05
C GLY A 114 -13.98 25.61 -11.72
N HIS A 115 -13.65 24.31 -11.68
CA HIS A 115 -13.11 23.65 -10.50
C HIS A 115 -11.59 23.63 -10.51
N GLU A 116 -10.97 23.87 -9.36
CA GLU A 116 -9.54 23.64 -9.16
C GLU A 116 -9.28 22.15 -8.92
N VAL A 117 -8.23 21.60 -9.54
CA VAL A 117 -7.92 20.16 -9.50
C VAL A 117 -6.48 19.94 -9.07
N ALA A 118 -6.28 19.06 -8.09
CA ALA A 118 -4.96 18.52 -7.77
C ALA A 118 -4.71 17.24 -8.56
N VAL A 119 -3.53 17.12 -9.17
CA VAL A 119 -3.15 15.96 -9.98
C VAL A 119 -1.99 15.23 -9.32
N ILE A 120 -2.17 13.94 -9.06
CA ILE A 120 -1.16 13.04 -8.49
C ILE A 120 -1.01 11.83 -9.43
N TYR A 121 0.21 11.58 -9.91
CA TYR A 121 0.54 10.36 -10.65
C TYR A 121 1.97 9.92 -10.42
N GLY A 122 2.21 8.61 -10.50
CA GLY A 122 3.54 8.02 -10.43
C GLY A 122 4.33 8.21 -11.73
N GLY A 123 5.66 8.18 -11.61
CA GLY A 123 6.61 8.25 -12.72
C GLY A 123 6.39 7.15 -13.76
#